data_AF-A0A5N6LVJ6-F1
#
_entry.id   AF-A0A5N6LVJ6-F1
#
_cell.length_a   1.000
_cell.length_b   1.000
_cell.length_c   1.000
_cell.angle_alpha   90.00
_cell.angle_beta   90.00
_cell.angle_gamma   90.00
#
_symmetry.space_group_name_H-M   'P 1'
#
loop_
_entity.id
_entity.type
_entity.pdbx_description
1 polymer ?
#
loop_
_entity_poly.entity_id
_entity_poly.type
_entity_poly.pdbx_seq_one_letter_code
_entity_poly.pdbx_strand_id
1 'polypeptide(L)'
;MPDMTAPYTSTRYRPRKKDLHVTFGHYYRVDVFNSTLDKQLHELNSRFNEDAMELLSLSSSLASKEINVDQICLLVEKYYPTDFNDQDITHLRYQLELFNIERSNNTKLSGASTISDLCKSLVDTKKRETYYLVDRVIRLILTLPVSTATTERGFSAMKIFKNRLRNKMSDDYLANSLVIYIEKEIAENFDSESIIDEFKNLKGRRAEL
;
A
#
# COMPACT_ATOMS: atom_id res chain seq x y z
N MET A 1 36.41 -18.30 10.92
CA MET A 1 35.83 -16.94 10.77
C MET A 1 36.71 -16.15 9.81
N PRO A 2 36.18 -15.20 9.03
CA PRO A 2 36.99 -14.28 8.22
C PRO A 2 37.90 -13.44 9.11
N ASP A 3 39.13 -13.19 8.68
CA ASP A 3 40.05 -12.25 9.33
C ASP A 3 39.60 -10.81 9.04
N MET A 4 39.02 -10.15 10.04
CA MET A 4 38.50 -8.78 9.94
C MET A 4 39.59 -7.71 9.89
N THR A 5 40.85 -8.08 10.18
CA THR A 5 42.00 -7.17 10.14
C THR A 5 42.75 -7.22 8.82
N ALA A 6 42.52 -8.27 8.01
CA ALA A 6 43.09 -8.40 6.69
C ALA A 6 42.65 -7.24 5.77
N PRO A 7 43.51 -6.79 4.86
CA PRO A 7 43.16 -5.77 3.87
C PRO A 7 42.06 -6.28 2.94
N TYR A 8 41.03 -5.45 2.75
CA TYR A 8 39.95 -5.74 1.83
C TYR A 8 40.44 -5.57 0.39
N THR A 9 40.25 -6.61 -0.43
CA THR A 9 40.54 -6.56 -1.87
C THR A 9 39.29 -6.95 -2.65
N SER A 10 38.67 -5.98 -3.32
CA SER A 10 37.50 -6.24 -4.18
C SER A 10 37.93 -7.04 -5.42
N THR A 11 37.37 -8.23 -5.62
CA THR A 11 37.67 -9.08 -6.79
C THR A 11 37.12 -8.52 -8.11
N ARG A 12 36.27 -7.48 -8.07
CA ARG A 12 35.63 -6.89 -9.25
C ARG A 12 36.14 -5.49 -9.62
N TYR A 13 37.04 -4.91 -8.84
CA TYR A 13 37.54 -3.56 -9.06
C TYR A 13 39.05 -3.53 -8.85
N ARG A 14 39.83 -3.08 -9.86
CA ARG A 14 41.26 -2.78 -9.66
C ARG A 14 41.34 -1.65 -8.62
N PRO A 15 41.96 -1.87 -7.44
CA PRO A 15 42.01 -0.85 -6.40
C PRO A 15 42.78 0.35 -6.93
N ARG A 16 42.27 1.57 -6.71
CA ARG A 16 43.11 2.77 -6.87
C ARG A 16 44.08 2.75 -5.68
N LYS A 17 45.34 3.20 -5.87
CA LYS A 17 46.42 3.17 -4.85
C LYS A 17 46.06 3.75 -3.45
N LYS A 18 44.91 4.40 -3.28
CA LYS A 18 44.39 4.90 -2.00
C LYS A 18 43.61 3.88 -1.17
N ASP A 19 43.21 2.73 -1.74
CA ASP A 19 42.35 1.73 -1.08
C ASP A 19 43.11 0.70 -0.23
N LEU A 20 44.46 0.80 -0.14
CA LEU A 20 45.30 -0.21 0.52
C LEU A 20 45.17 -0.30 2.06
N HIS A 21 44.39 0.59 2.70
CA HIS A 21 44.24 0.63 4.16
C HIS A 21 42.84 0.27 4.68
N VAL A 22 41.90 -0.09 3.81
CA VAL A 22 40.56 -0.52 4.25
C VAL A 22 40.62 -2.00 4.64
N THR A 23 40.40 -2.31 5.91
CA THR A 23 40.30 -3.71 6.37
C THR A 23 38.93 -4.31 6.01
N PHE A 24 38.83 -5.64 5.97
CA PHE A 24 37.54 -6.32 5.82
C PHE A 24 36.52 -5.84 6.86
N GLY A 25 36.95 -5.63 8.11
CA GLY A 25 36.10 -5.10 9.17
C GLY A 25 35.59 -3.68 8.87
N HIS A 26 36.43 -2.80 8.32
CA HIS A 26 36.00 -1.46 7.92
C HIS A 26 35.00 -1.51 6.76
N TYR A 27 35.29 -2.29 5.72
CA TYR A 27 34.39 -2.45 4.56
C TYR A 27 33.01 -2.95 5.00
N TYR A 28 32.95 -4.02 5.79
CA TYR A 28 31.67 -4.56 6.26
C TYR A 28 30.91 -3.58 7.15
N ARG A 29 31.61 -2.87 8.04
CA ARG A 29 30.97 -1.92 8.97
C ARG A 29 30.49 -0.67 8.25
N VAL A 30 31.33 -0.05 7.43
CA VAL A 30 31.07 1.27 6.84
C VAL A 30 30.34 1.14 5.51
N ASP A 31 30.91 0.40 4.56
CA ASP A 31 30.39 0.36 3.19
C ASP A 31 29.17 -0.54 3.03
N VAL A 32 29.04 -1.57 3.88
CA VAL A 32 27.90 -2.49 3.84
C VAL A 32 26.87 -2.15 4.92
N PHE A 33 27.24 -2.28 6.19
CA PHE A 33 26.28 -2.20 7.30
C PHE A 33 25.73 -0.77 7.48
N ASN A 34 26.60 0.22 7.68
CA ASN A 34 26.16 1.61 7.83
C ASN A 34 25.44 2.09 6.56
N SER A 35 25.97 1.82 5.36
CA SER A 35 25.27 2.18 4.11
C SER A 35 23.87 1.56 4.01
N THR A 36 23.68 0.33 4.50
CA THR A 36 22.36 -0.32 4.52
C THR A 36 21.45 0.32 5.56
N LEU A 37 21.95 0.61 6.76
CA LEU A 37 21.19 1.32 7.81
C LEU A 37 20.78 2.72 7.36
N ASP A 38 21.69 3.49 6.76
CA ASP A 38 21.42 4.84 6.27
C ASP A 38 20.32 4.81 5.20
N LYS A 39 20.35 3.82 4.29
CA LYS A 39 19.29 3.63 3.29
C LYS A 39 17.96 3.28 3.94
N GLN A 40 17.94 2.35 4.90
CA GLN A 40 16.72 1.99 5.61
C GLN A 40 16.14 3.18 6.38
N LEU A 41 16.99 3.94 7.06
CA LEU A 41 16.59 5.14 7.80
C LEU A 41 16.07 6.22 6.85
N HIS A 42 16.74 6.44 5.72
CA HIS A 42 16.30 7.38 4.69
C HIS A 42 14.93 7.00 4.12
N GLU A 43 14.74 5.73 3.76
CA GLU A 43 13.46 5.22 3.27
C GLU A 43 12.35 5.37 4.32
N LEU A 44 12.63 5.02 5.58
CA LEU A 44 11.67 5.19 6.69
C LEU A 44 11.29 6.65 6.87
N ASN A 45 12.26 7.56 6.91
CA ASN A 45 11.99 8.99 7.07
C ASN A 45 11.28 9.59 5.85
N SER A 46 11.57 9.09 4.64
CA SER A 46 10.87 9.53 3.44
C SER A 46 9.42 9.04 3.41
N ARG A 47 9.13 7.85 3.95
CA ARG A 47 7.78 7.23 3.94
C ARG A 47 6.91 7.71 5.09
N PHE A 48 7.49 7.85 6.27
CA PHE A 48 6.84 8.31 7.49
C PHE A 48 7.33 9.71 7.84
N ASN A 49 7.30 10.60 6.84
CA ASN A 49 7.58 12.01 7.08
C ASN A 49 6.51 12.63 7.98
N GLU A 50 6.73 13.86 8.43
CA GLU A 50 5.80 14.56 9.33
C GLU A 50 4.38 14.61 8.77
N ASP A 51 4.23 14.90 7.48
CA ASP A 51 2.92 14.96 6.81
C ASP A 51 2.20 13.60 6.81
N ALA A 52 2.91 12.51 6.51
CA ALA A 52 2.33 11.16 6.52
C ALA A 52 1.96 10.72 7.94
N MET A 53 2.80 11.04 8.93
CA MET A 53 2.53 10.74 10.34
C MET A 53 1.34 11.54 10.87
N GLU A 54 1.21 12.81 10.48
CA GLU A 54 0.06 13.64 10.82
C GLU A 54 -1.21 13.14 10.15
N LEU A 55 -1.19 12.81 8.86
CA LEU A 55 -2.31 12.20 8.16
C LEU A 55 -2.77 10.90 8.85
N LEU A 56 -1.83 10.02 9.22
CA LEU A 56 -2.14 8.78 9.93
C LEU A 56 -2.72 9.05 11.32
N SER A 57 -2.16 10.00 12.06
CA SER A 57 -2.64 10.43 13.37
C SER A 57 -4.08 10.95 13.28
N LEU A 58 -4.38 11.85 12.34
CA LEU A 58 -5.73 12.36 12.13
C LEU A 58 -6.70 11.26 11.66
N SER A 59 -6.24 10.34 10.80
CA SER A 59 -7.07 9.22 10.31
C SER A 59 -7.48 8.28 11.45
N SER A 60 -6.65 8.15 12.49
CA SER A 60 -6.95 7.29 13.64
C SER A 60 -8.19 7.74 14.41
N SER A 61 -8.53 9.03 14.36
CA SER A 61 -9.76 9.60 14.94
C SER A 61 -11.03 8.88 14.44
N LEU A 62 -11.01 8.40 13.19
CA LEU A 62 -12.14 7.72 12.57
C LEU A 62 -12.39 6.32 13.17
N ALA A 63 -11.33 5.67 13.66
CA ALA A 63 -11.37 4.37 14.32
C ALA A 63 -11.76 4.48 15.81
N SER A 64 -11.71 5.67 16.39
CA SER A 64 -12.11 5.92 17.77
C SER A 64 -13.59 5.63 18.01
N LYS A 65 -13.93 5.28 19.26
CA LYS A 65 -15.32 5.04 19.69
C LYS A 65 -16.19 6.28 19.47
N GLU A 66 -15.63 7.44 19.75
CA GLU A 66 -16.21 8.75 19.46
C GLU A 66 -15.25 9.45 18.50
N ILE A 67 -15.75 9.79 17.31
CA ILE A 67 -14.93 10.40 16.26
C ILE A 67 -14.74 11.87 16.61
N ASN A 68 -13.49 12.32 16.66
CA ASN A 68 -13.19 13.74 16.80
C ASN A 68 -13.46 14.44 15.46
N VAL A 69 -14.58 15.16 15.40
CA VAL A 69 -15.07 15.82 14.19
C VAL A 69 -14.06 16.85 13.67
N ASP A 70 -13.46 17.64 14.56
CA ASP A 70 -12.51 18.69 14.19
C ASP A 70 -11.27 18.11 13.53
N GLN A 71 -10.75 16.99 14.06
CA GLN A 71 -9.61 16.31 13.45
C GLN A 71 -9.92 15.78 12.05
N ILE A 72 -11.12 15.28 11.80
CA ILE A 72 -11.50 14.80 10.47
C ILE A 72 -11.71 15.95 9.49
N CYS A 73 -12.33 17.05 9.93
CA CYS A 73 -12.44 18.25 9.10
C CYS A 73 -11.05 18.81 8.74
N LEU A 74 -10.13 18.88 9.71
CA LEU A 74 -8.74 19.30 9.48
C LEU A 74 -8.01 18.36 8.51
N LEU A 75 -8.20 17.04 8.64
CA LEU A 75 -7.63 16.06 7.72
C LEU A 75 -8.07 16.31 6.27
N VAL A 76 -9.37 16.53 6.09
CA VAL A 76 -9.96 16.72 4.77
C VAL A 76 -9.52 18.05 4.16
N GLU A 77 -9.56 19.13 4.93
CA GLU A 77 -9.15 20.47 4.51
C GLU A 77 -7.67 20.50 4.11
N LYS A 78 -6.80 19.84 4.88
CA LYS A 78 -5.35 19.86 4.65
C LYS A 78 -4.90 18.92 3.53
N TYR A 79 -5.42 17.69 3.48
CA TYR A 79 -4.88 16.63 2.60
C TYR A 79 -5.75 16.33 1.38
N TYR A 80 -7.01 16.74 1.37
CA TYR A 80 -7.96 16.44 0.30
C TYR A 80 -8.71 17.69 -0.24
N PRO A 81 -8.03 18.82 -0.51
CA PRO A 81 -8.69 20.06 -0.94
C PRO A 81 -9.35 19.96 -2.32
N THR A 82 -8.94 19.01 -3.16
CA THR A 82 -9.57 18.75 -4.46
C THR A 82 -10.84 17.91 -4.35
N ASP A 83 -10.98 17.17 -3.26
CA ASP A 83 -12.11 16.28 -3.05
C ASP A 83 -13.25 16.99 -2.32
N PHE A 84 -12.97 17.95 -1.46
CA PHE A 84 -13.96 18.61 -0.63
C PHE A 84 -13.90 20.12 -0.79
N ASN A 85 -15.05 20.73 -1.11
CA ASN A 85 -15.20 22.18 -1.05
C ASN A 85 -15.67 22.62 0.36
N ASP A 86 -15.72 23.93 0.62
CA ASP A 86 -16.12 24.48 1.92
C ASP A 86 -17.52 24.05 2.38
N GLN A 87 -18.45 23.87 1.44
CA GLN A 87 -19.80 23.38 1.73
C GLN A 87 -19.77 21.89 2.10
N ASP A 88 -18.96 21.09 1.42
CA ASP A 88 -18.76 19.68 1.74
C ASP A 88 -18.15 19.53 3.14
N ILE A 89 -17.18 20.36 3.52
CA ILE A 89 -16.57 20.33 4.85
C ILE A 89 -17.61 20.69 5.93
N THR A 90 -18.43 21.72 5.68
CA THR A 90 -19.52 22.11 6.59
C THR A 90 -20.55 20.98 6.74
N HIS A 91 -20.92 20.33 5.63
CA HIS A 91 -21.86 19.22 5.65
C HIS A 91 -21.27 17.95 6.27
N LEU A 92 -19.98 17.69 6.05
CA LEU A 92 -19.23 16.59 6.67
C LEU A 92 -19.26 16.72 8.18
N ARG A 93 -19.05 17.93 8.71
CA ARG A 93 -19.11 18.21 10.15
C ARG A 93 -20.45 17.75 10.74
N TYR A 94 -21.55 18.18 10.11
CA TYR A 94 -22.90 17.80 10.51
C TYR A 94 -23.14 16.28 10.39
N GLN A 95 -22.70 15.66 9.29
CA GLN A 95 -22.81 14.21 9.12
C GLN A 95 -22.05 13.44 10.20
N LEU A 96 -20.85 13.88 10.58
CA LEU A 96 -20.03 13.24 11.61
C LEU A 96 -20.66 13.35 13.00
N GLU A 97 -21.24 14.51 13.34
CA GLU A 97 -21.98 14.69 14.61
C GLU A 97 -23.16 13.72 14.70
N LEU A 98 -24.00 13.66 13.64
CA LEU A 98 -25.11 12.70 13.57
C LEU A 98 -24.61 11.25 13.60
N PHE A 99 -23.51 10.97 12.92
CA PHE A 99 -22.93 9.63 12.88
C PHE A 99 -22.40 9.19 14.25
N ASN A 100 -21.82 10.08 15.06
CA ASN A 100 -21.41 9.77 16.44
C ASN A 100 -22.59 9.38 17.32
N ILE A 101 -23.72 10.08 17.19
CA ILE A 101 -24.96 9.75 17.90
C ILE A 101 -25.48 8.38 17.45
N GLU A 102 -25.56 8.15 16.14
CA GLU A 102 -26.00 6.87 15.56
C GLU A 102 -25.08 5.71 15.98
N ARG A 103 -23.76 5.92 15.96
CA ARG A 103 -22.75 4.93 16.35
C ARG A 103 -22.86 4.54 17.82
N SER A 104 -23.25 5.49 18.67
CA SER A 104 -23.49 5.24 20.10
C SER A 104 -24.76 4.42 20.33
N ASN A 105 -25.79 4.61 19.49
CA ASN A 105 -27.08 3.93 19.60
C ASN A 105 -27.13 2.56 18.88
N ASN A 106 -26.23 2.33 17.92
CA ASN A 106 -26.25 1.14 17.07
C ASN A 106 -25.11 0.18 17.42
N THR A 107 -25.43 -0.98 17.97
CA THR A 107 -24.46 -1.99 18.40
C THR A 107 -23.57 -2.49 17.26
N LYS A 108 -24.05 -2.51 16.01
CA LYS A 108 -23.27 -2.92 14.84
C LYS A 108 -22.19 -1.90 14.46
N LEU A 109 -22.45 -0.61 14.66
CA LEU A 109 -21.49 0.47 14.38
C LEU A 109 -20.53 0.69 15.56
N SER A 110 -21.01 0.51 16.78
CA SER A 110 -20.20 0.63 18.01
C SER A 110 -19.09 -0.40 18.08
N GLY A 111 -19.31 -1.61 17.54
CA GLY A 111 -18.35 -2.71 17.56
C GLY A 111 -17.19 -2.58 16.57
N ALA A 112 -17.21 -1.60 15.64
CA ALA A 112 -16.14 -1.42 14.67
C ALA A 112 -14.91 -0.80 15.35
N SER A 113 -13.80 -1.56 15.43
CA SER A 113 -12.53 -1.12 16.03
C SER A 113 -11.51 -0.62 15.00
N THR A 114 -11.69 -0.95 13.72
CA THR A 114 -10.83 -0.51 12.62
C THR A 114 -11.60 0.28 11.57
N ILE A 115 -10.89 1.07 10.77
CA ILE A 115 -11.48 1.81 9.64
C ILE A 115 -12.09 0.84 8.61
N SER A 116 -11.50 -0.34 8.42
CA SER A 116 -12.06 -1.37 7.53
C SER A 116 -13.38 -1.92 8.07
N ASP A 117 -13.49 -2.15 9.38
CA ASP A 117 -14.73 -2.61 10.00
C ASP A 117 -15.80 -1.53 9.97
N LEU A 118 -15.41 -0.26 10.10
CA LEU A 118 -16.30 0.88 9.94
C LEU A 118 -16.87 0.94 8.52
N CYS A 119 -16.03 0.71 7.50
CA CYS A 119 -16.47 0.64 6.11
C CYS A 119 -17.47 -0.51 5.88
N LYS A 120 -17.17 -1.71 6.39
CA LYS A 120 -18.07 -2.87 6.29
C LYS A 120 -19.40 -2.62 6.99
N SER A 121 -19.36 -2.12 8.22
CA SER A 121 -20.57 -1.85 9.00
C SER A 121 -21.47 -0.78 8.37
N LEU A 122 -20.91 0.24 7.69
CA LEU A 122 -21.68 1.20 6.91
C LEU A 122 -22.43 0.55 5.73
N VAL A 123 -21.81 -0.43 5.07
CA VAL A 123 -22.42 -1.20 3.99
C VAL A 123 -23.52 -2.11 4.53
N ASP A 124 -23.23 -2.86 5.60
CA ASP A 124 -24.16 -3.81 6.20
C ASP A 124 -25.40 -3.13 6.79
N THR A 125 -25.24 -1.92 7.33
CA THR A 125 -26.34 -1.11 7.86
C THR A 125 -27.10 -0.33 6.78
N LYS A 126 -26.65 -0.38 5.51
CA LYS A 126 -27.19 0.41 4.39
C LYS A 126 -27.16 1.93 4.65
N LYS A 127 -26.21 2.39 5.46
CA LYS A 127 -26.07 3.81 5.86
C LYS A 127 -25.07 4.58 5.00
N ARG A 128 -24.43 3.91 4.05
CA ARG A 128 -23.50 4.49 3.08
C ARG A 128 -24.08 5.71 2.36
N GLU A 129 -25.32 5.64 1.88
CA GLU A 129 -25.96 6.74 1.16
C GLU A 129 -26.32 7.91 2.09
N THR A 130 -26.73 7.60 3.33
CA THR A 130 -27.06 8.61 4.34
C THR A 130 -25.83 9.41 4.76
N TYR A 131 -24.69 8.74 4.96
CA TYR A 131 -23.43 9.36 5.39
C TYR A 131 -22.39 9.33 4.26
N TYR A 132 -22.77 9.81 3.08
CA TYR A 132 -21.93 9.71 1.88
C TYR A 132 -20.58 10.45 2.00
N LEU A 133 -20.49 11.53 2.78
CA LEU A 133 -19.22 12.23 3.00
C LEU A 133 -18.33 11.48 3.98
N VAL A 134 -18.90 10.90 5.04
CA VAL A 134 -18.17 10.03 5.96
C VAL A 134 -17.62 8.81 5.22
N ASP A 135 -18.46 8.18 4.39
CA ASP A 135 -18.08 7.07 3.52
C ASP A 135 -16.95 7.46 2.54
N ARG A 136 -17.02 8.67 1.97
CA ARG A 136 -15.97 9.20 1.10
C ARG A 136 -14.63 9.35 1.84
N VAL A 137 -14.63 9.93 3.03
CA VAL A 137 -13.42 10.07 3.88
C VAL A 137 -12.83 8.69 4.19
N ILE A 138 -13.67 7.73 4.58
CA ILE A 138 -13.25 6.35 4.86
C ILE A 138 -12.58 5.72 3.63
N ARG A 139 -13.19 5.85 2.44
CA ARG A 139 -12.60 5.33 1.20
C ARG A 139 -11.26 5.96 0.90
N LEU A 140 -11.16 7.29 0.97
CA LEU A 140 -9.91 8.01 0.68
C LEU A 140 -8.78 7.50 1.58
N ILE A 141 -9.04 7.38 2.89
CA ILE A 141 -8.08 6.84 3.84
C ILE A 141 -7.72 5.38 3.54
N LEU A 142 -8.71 4.52 3.23
CA LEU A 142 -8.45 3.11 2.89
C LEU A 142 -7.71 2.93 1.56
N THR A 143 -7.83 3.89 0.64
CA THR A 143 -7.10 3.90 -0.65
C THR A 143 -5.74 4.57 -0.58
N LEU A 144 -5.36 5.15 0.56
CA LEU A 144 -4.03 5.70 0.73
C LEU A 144 -2.99 4.61 0.46
N PRO A 145 -1.98 4.88 -0.38
CA PRO A 145 -0.88 3.95 -0.61
C PRO A 145 0.06 3.94 0.60
N VAL A 146 -0.44 3.54 1.78
CA VAL A 146 0.38 3.35 2.98
C VAL A 146 1.30 2.12 2.81
N SER A 147 0.89 1.18 1.95
CA SER A 147 1.70 0.01 1.61
C SER A 147 2.18 0.06 0.16
N THR A 148 3.42 0.49 -0.06
CA THR A 148 4.16 0.19 -1.30
C THR A 148 4.44 -1.30 -1.48
N ALA A 149 4.06 -2.15 -0.52
CA ALA A 149 4.29 -3.59 -0.60
C ALA A 149 3.67 -4.21 -1.87
N THR A 150 2.52 -3.72 -2.34
CA THR A 150 1.90 -4.17 -3.59
C THR A 150 2.65 -3.68 -4.84
N THR A 151 3.09 -2.42 -4.87
CA THR A 151 3.89 -1.90 -6.00
C THR A 151 5.27 -2.57 -6.05
N GLU A 152 5.93 -2.76 -4.91
CA GLU A 152 7.19 -3.50 -4.79
C GLU A 152 7.03 -4.99 -5.14
N ARG A 153 5.90 -5.62 -4.77
CA ARG A 153 5.56 -6.98 -5.23
C ARG A 153 5.47 -7.03 -6.76
N GLY A 154 4.83 -6.03 -7.37
CA GLY A 154 4.77 -5.90 -8.83
C GLY A 154 6.15 -5.71 -9.47
N PHE A 155 7.01 -4.86 -8.91
CA PHE A 155 8.39 -4.68 -9.39
C PHE A 155 9.25 -5.93 -9.18
N SER A 156 9.07 -6.64 -8.07
CA SER A 156 9.76 -7.92 -7.80
C SER A 156 9.33 -9.00 -8.78
N ALA A 157 8.02 -9.14 -9.03
CA ALA A 157 7.48 -10.01 -10.04
C ALA A 157 8.04 -9.66 -11.42
N MET A 158 8.05 -8.38 -11.79
CA MET A 158 8.61 -7.91 -13.06
C MET A 158 10.11 -8.22 -13.19
N LYS A 159 10.89 -8.08 -12.11
CA LYS A 159 12.30 -8.47 -12.07
C LYS A 159 12.50 -9.97 -12.28
N ILE A 160 11.59 -10.81 -11.78
CA ILE A 160 11.62 -12.26 -12.03
C ILE A 160 11.33 -12.54 -13.51
N PHE A 161 10.22 -12.03 -14.04
CA PHE A 161 9.79 -12.27 -15.42
C PHE A 161 10.78 -11.74 -16.48
N LYS A 162 11.22 -10.48 -16.37
CA LYS A 162 12.10 -9.86 -17.39
C LYS A 162 13.58 -10.21 -17.18
N ASN A 163 14.10 -10.09 -15.94
CA ASN A 163 15.55 -10.16 -15.72
C ASN A 163 16.05 -11.58 -15.40
N ARG A 164 15.33 -12.35 -14.57
CA ARG A 164 15.78 -13.72 -14.22
C ARG A 164 15.50 -14.70 -15.35
N LEU A 165 14.32 -14.64 -15.96
CA LEU A 165 13.94 -15.54 -17.06
C LEU A 165 14.41 -15.05 -18.45
N ARG A 166 14.93 -13.82 -18.56
CA ARG A 166 15.40 -13.20 -19.83
C ARG A 166 14.37 -13.29 -20.97
N ASN A 167 13.12 -13.00 -20.65
CA ASN A 167 12.03 -13.22 -21.60
C ASN A 167 11.88 -12.05 -22.60
N LYS A 168 11.75 -12.33 -23.90
CA LYS A 168 11.47 -11.35 -24.98
C LYS A 168 9.96 -11.32 -25.28
N MET A 169 9.18 -10.97 -24.27
CA MET A 169 7.73 -10.94 -24.35
C MET A 169 7.23 -9.54 -24.69
N SER A 170 6.09 -9.43 -25.40
CA SER A 170 5.44 -8.14 -25.62
C SER A 170 4.96 -7.55 -24.30
N ASP A 171 4.90 -6.22 -24.21
CA ASP A 171 4.52 -5.54 -22.97
C ASP A 171 3.07 -5.86 -22.56
N ASP A 172 2.16 -6.04 -23.52
CA ASP A 172 0.76 -6.41 -23.23
C ASP A 172 0.65 -7.78 -22.55
N TYR A 173 1.35 -8.79 -23.08
CA TYR A 173 1.31 -10.13 -22.49
C TYR A 173 2.00 -10.12 -21.11
N LEU A 174 3.03 -9.31 -20.93
CA LEU A 174 3.69 -9.14 -19.62
C LEU A 174 2.77 -8.50 -18.61
N ALA A 175 2.07 -7.44 -18.98
CA ALA A 175 1.09 -6.81 -18.11
C ALA A 175 0.03 -7.83 -17.66
N ASN A 176 -0.55 -8.58 -18.61
CA ASN A 176 -1.54 -9.61 -18.29
C ASN A 176 -1.00 -10.71 -17.37
N SER A 177 0.23 -11.19 -17.63
CA SER A 177 0.86 -12.23 -16.81
C SER A 177 1.21 -11.75 -15.41
N LEU A 178 1.65 -10.48 -15.28
CA LEU A 178 1.96 -9.86 -14.00
C LEU A 178 0.71 -9.71 -13.14
N VAL A 179 -0.43 -9.33 -13.73
CA VAL A 179 -1.71 -9.23 -13.00
C VAL A 179 -2.06 -10.58 -12.37
N ILE A 180 -2.02 -11.67 -13.13
CA ILE A 180 -2.31 -13.02 -12.61
C ILE A 180 -1.33 -13.40 -11.49
N TYR A 181 -0.04 -13.08 -11.65
CA TYR A 181 0.97 -13.44 -10.64
C TYR A 181 0.85 -12.61 -9.35
N ILE A 182 0.59 -11.30 -9.46
CA ILE A 182 0.44 -10.39 -8.32
C ILE A 182 -0.83 -10.74 -7.53
N GLU A 183 -1.92 -10.98 -8.24
CA GLU A 183 -3.25 -11.30 -7.70
C GLU A 183 -3.51 -12.81 -7.66
N LYS A 184 -2.46 -13.62 -7.49
CA LYS A 184 -2.56 -15.09 -7.53
C LYS A 184 -3.59 -15.66 -6.55
N GLU A 185 -3.77 -15.04 -5.39
CA GLU A 185 -4.74 -15.45 -4.37
C GLU A 185 -6.19 -15.27 -4.86
N ILE A 186 -6.42 -14.24 -5.69
CA ILE A 186 -7.70 -14.03 -6.35
C ILE A 186 -7.81 -14.99 -7.54
N ALA A 187 -6.73 -15.15 -8.30
CA ALA A 187 -6.67 -16.04 -9.47
C ALA A 187 -6.97 -17.50 -9.11
N GLU A 188 -6.50 -17.97 -7.94
CA GLU A 188 -6.74 -19.32 -7.41
C GLU A 188 -8.23 -19.61 -7.14
N ASN A 189 -9.07 -18.59 -6.97
CA ASN A 189 -10.52 -18.78 -6.81
C ASN A 189 -11.25 -19.05 -8.14
N PHE A 190 -10.59 -18.85 -9.28
CA PHE A 190 -11.19 -19.13 -10.58
C PHE A 190 -10.81 -20.53 -11.04
N ASP A 191 -11.83 -21.30 -11.40
CA ASP A 191 -11.64 -22.62 -11.98
C ASP A 191 -11.20 -22.52 -13.45
N SER A 192 -10.19 -23.32 -13.81
CA SER A 192 -9.61 -23.31 -15.14
C SER A 192 -10.59 -23.83 -16.20
N GLU A 193 -11.45 -24.79 -15.86
CA GLU A 193 -12.47 -25.30 -16.79
C GLU A 193 -13.53 -24.23 -17.07
N SER A 194 -13.98 -23.53 -16.03
CA SER A 194 -14.89 -22.37 -16.18
C SER A 194 -14.32 -21.29 -17.10
N ILE A 195 -13.03 -20.94 -16.97
CA ILE A 195 -12.38 -19.94 -17.83
C ILE A 195 -12.34 -20.43 -19.29
N ILE A 196 -11.99 -21.71 -19.50
CA ILE A 196 -11.90 -22.30 -20.84
C ILE A 196 -13.27 -22.30 -21.52
N ASP A 197 -14.33 -22.65 -20.80
CA ASP A 197 -15.68 -22.70 -21.37
C ASP A 197 -16.24 -21.31 -21.66
N GLU A 198 -16.01 -20.32 -20.79
CA GLU A 198 -16.35 -18.93 -21.08
C GLU A 198 -15.59 -18.40 -22.32
N PHE A 199 -14.30 -18.74 -22.44
CA PHE A 199 -13.50 -18.37 -23.60
C PHE A 199 -14.00 -19.00 -24.91
N LYS A 200 -14.41 -20.27 -24.89
CA LYS A 200 -15.05 -20.94 -26.05
C LYS A 200 -16.33 -20.21 -26.46
N ASN A 201 -17.14 -19.80 -25.49
CA ASN A 201 -18.43 -19.14 -25.71
C ASN A 201 -18.29 -17.71 -26.26
N LEU A 202 -17.23 -16.98 -25.91
CA LEU A 202 -17.04 -15.58 -26.31
C LEU A 202 -16.88 -15.36 -27.82
N LYS A 203 -16.47 -16.37 -28.59
CA LYS A 203 -16.20 -16.19 -30.05
C LYS A 203 -16.59 -17.36 -30.95
N GLY A 204 -17.33 -18.37 -30.45
CA GLY A 204 -17.60 -19.60 -31.21
C GLY A 204 -16.31 -20.29 -31.69
N ARG A 205 -15.18 -20.04 -31.00
CA ARG A 205 -13.88 -20.58 -31.35
C ARG A 205 -13.74 -21.93 -30.67
N ARG A 206 -13.71 -22.99 -31.46
CA ARG A 206 -13.35 -24.33 -30.97
C ARG A 206 -11.92 -24.27 -30.43
N ALA A 207 -11.77 -24.40 -29.12
CA ALA A 207 -10.52 -24.84 -28.54
C ALA A 207 -10.44 -26.35 -28.75
N GLU A 208 -9.71 -26.78 -29.78
CA GLU A 208 -9.27 -28.17 -29.86
C GLU A 208 -8.11 -28.33 -28.88
N LEU A 209 -8.33 -29.14 -27.84
CA LEU A 209 -7.28 -29.64 -26.95
C LEU A 209 -6.47 -30.72 -27.67
#